data_AF-A0A9D1QZY1-F1
#
_entry.id   AF-A0A9D1QZY1-F1
#
_cell.length_a   1.000
_cell.length_b   1.000
_cell.length_c   1.000
_cell.angle_alpha   90.00
_cell.angle_beta   90.00
_cell.angle_gamma   90.00
#
_symmetry.space_group_name_H-M   'P 1'
#
loop_
_entity.id
_entity.type
_entity.pdbx_description
1 polymer ?
#
loop_
_entity_poly.entity_id
_entity_poly.type
_entity_poly.pdbx_seq_one_letter_code
_entity_poly.pdbx_strand_id
1 'polypeptide(L)'
;MDRLEAEMLIGNGSLQDGRNLITALAKRMGEARGKHPVFAEGKYHALGVVGAEYHELEHAAEYETPERIRDEALDVAVMALRLWLGEHGRAGWQYETFGGHA
;
A
#
# COMPACT_ATOMS: atom_id res chain seq x y z
N MET A 1 -7.99 -13.25 -16.39
CA MET A 1 -6.64 -12.67 -16.45
C MET A 1 -5.71 -13.61 -15.75
N ASP A 2 -4.68 -14.10 -16.44
CA ASP A 2 -3.67 -14.95 -15.81
C ASP A 2 -2.57 -14.10 -15.15
N ARG A 3 -1.63 -14.76 -14.47
CA ARG A 3 -0.55 -14.07 -13.75
C ARG A 3 0.42 -13.34 -14.69
N LEU A 4 0.70 -13.90 -15.87
CA LEU A 4 1.62 -13.28 -16.83
C LEU A 4 1.01 -11.97 -17.33
N GLU A 5 -0.26 -12.01 -17.73
CA GLU A 5 -1.03 -10.85 -18.16
C GLU A 5 -1.13 -9.79 -17.04
N ALA A 6 -1.30 -10.21 -15.78
CA ALA A 6 -1.27 -9.33 -14.61
C ALA A 6 0.04 -8.54 -14.52
N GLU A 7 1.15 -9.27 -14.50
CA GLU A 7 2.50 -8.74 -14.30
C GLU A 7 2.87 -7.83 -15.47
N MET A 8 2.47 -8.17 -16.70
CA MET A 8 2.65 -7.28 -17.85
C MET A 8 1.84 -5.99 -17.73
N LEU A 9 0.58 -6.03 -17.33
CA LEU A 9 -0.27 -4.83 -17.24
C LEU A 9 0.27 -3.84 -16.20
N ILE A 10 0.51 -4.32 -14.97
CA ILE A 10 1.00 -3.45 -13.88
C ILE A 10 2.46 -3.01 -14.10
N GLY A 11 3.23 -3.80 -14.85
CA GLY A 11 4.59 -3.48 -15.27
C GLY A 11 4.68 -2.62 -16.53
N ASN A 12 3.55 -2.07 -17.01
CA ASN A 12 3.49 -1.26 -18.23
C ASN A 12 4.13 -1.95 -19.46
N GLY A 13 3.81 -3.23 -19.65
CA GLY A 13 4.34 -4.09 -20.72
C GLY A 13 5.60 -4.89 -20.33
N SER A 14 6.22 -4.61 -19.19
CA SER A 14 7.43 -5.30 -18.72
C SER A 14 7.11 -6.28 -17.59
N LEU A 15 7.30 -7.57 -17.86
CA LEU A 15 7.11 -8.63 -16.85
C LEU A 15 8.00 -8.42 -15.62
N GLN A 16 9.25 -8.00 -15.83
CA GLN A 16 10.20 -7.77 -14.74
C GLN A 16 9.77 -6.59 -13.87
N ASP A 17 9.31 -5.50 -14.49
CA ASP A 17 8.88 -4.32 -13.73
C ASP A 17 7.59 -4.58 -12.95
N GLY A 18 6.67 -5.39 -13.51
CA GLY A 18 5.49 -5.80 -12.76
C GLY A 18 5.82 -6.63 -11.52
N ARG A 19 6.78 -7.56 -11.64
CA ARG A 19 7.28 -8.34 -10.48
C ARG A 19 7.99 -7.44 -9.46
N ASN A 20 8.77 -6.48 -9.94
CA ASN A 20 9.45 -5.51 -9.08
C ASN A 20 8.42 -4.65 -8.32
N LEU A 21 7.37 -4.20 -8.98
CA LEU A 21 6.28 -3.44 -8.37
C LEU A 21 5.53 -4.25 -7.31
N ILE A 22 5.18 -5.51 -7.60
CA ILE A 22 4.57 -6.40 -6.60
C ILE A 22 5.46 -6.53 -5.36
N THR A 23 6.77 -6.71 -5.58
CA THR A 23 7.75 -6.82 -4.48
C THR A 23 7.84 -5.52 -3.68
N ALA A 24 7.85 -4.37 -4.36
CA ALA A 24 7.90 -3.06 -3.73
C ALA A 24 6.65 -2.78 -2.88
N LEU A 25 5.46 -3.07 -3.42
CA LEU A 25 4.19 -2.96 -2.69
C LEU A 25 4.17 -3.86 -1.46
N ALA A 26 4.61 -5.11 -1.58
CA ALA A 26 4.67 -6.04 -0.45
C ALA A 26 5.64 -5.57 0.63
N LYS A 27 6.83 -5.08 0.25
CA LYS A 27 7.81 -4.52 1.20
C LYS A 27 7.23 -3.30 1.91
N ARG A 28 6.69 -2.33 1.17
CA ARG A 28 6.15 -1.09 1.73
C ARG A 28 4.92 -1.33 2.61
N MET A 29 4.08 -2.30 2.25
CA MET A 29 2.98 -2.79 3.10
C MET A 29 3.49 -3.31 4.45
N GLY A 30 4.57 -4.10 4.45
CA GLY A 30 5.21 -4.57 5.68
C GLY A 30 5.75 -3.43 6.55
N GLU A 31 6.42 -2.46 5.94
CA GLU A 31 6.93 -1.27 6.61
C GLU A 31 5.79 -0.43 7.23
N ALA A 32 4.73 -0.18 6.48
CA ALA A 32 3.56 0.57 6.94
C ALA A 32 2.83 -0.11 8.10
N ARG A 33 2.66 -1.44 8.05
CA ARG A 33 2.07 -2.21 9.16
C ARG A 33 2.97 -2.23 10.40
N GLY A 34 4.29 -2.22 10.21
CA GLY A 34 5.25 -2.12 11.31
C GLY A 34 5.25 -0.75 11.99
N LYS A 35 5.21 0.33 11.22
CA LYS A 35 5.16 1.71 11.73
C LYS A 35 3.80 2.08 12.32
N HIS A 36 2.73 1.69 11.63
CA HIS A 36 1.34 2.00 11.96
C HIS A 36 0.54 0.70 12.08
N PRO A 37 0.71 -0.06 13.19
CA PRO A 37 0.00 -1.33 13.39
C PRO A 37 -1.51 -1.12 13.45
N VAL A 38 -1.97 0.00 14.00
CA VAL A 38 -3.34 0.48 13.85
C VAL A 38 -3.37 1.45 12.67
N PHE A 39 -3.98 1.01 11.56
CA PHE A 39 -4.11 1.83 10.35
C PHE A 39 -5.05 3.01 10.57
N ALA A 40 -6.29 2.73 11.00
CA ALA A 40 -7.32 3.73 11.20
C ALA A 40 -8.47 3.20 12.06
N GLU A 41 -9.14 4.08 12.79
CA GLU A 41 -10.29 3.73 13.65
C GLU A 41 -11.58 3.44 12.89
N GLY A 42 -11.63 3.78 11.60
CA GLY A 42 -12.79 3.59 10.74
C GLY A 42 -12.57 4.20 9.36
N LYS A 43 -13.54 4.04 8.45
CA LYS A 43 -13.38 4.38 7.03
C LYS A 43 -13.04 5.86 6.77
N TYR A 44 -13.59 6.79 7.55
CA TYR A 44 -13.31 8.22 7.37
C TYR A 44 -11.92 8.60 7.89
N HIS A 45 -11.48 7.99 8.98
CA HIS A 45 -10.11 8.15 9.46
C HIS A 45 -9.13 7.56 8.43
N ALA A 46 -9.44 6.40 7.85
CA ALA A 46 -8.62 5.81 6.79
C ALA A 46 -8.50 6.69 5.55
N LEU A 47 -9.58 7.35 5.13
CA LEU A 47 -9.53 8.37 4.06
C LEU A 47 -8.62 9.54 4.44
N GLY A 48 -8.64 9.98 5.70
CA GLY A 48 -7.70 10.99 6.20
C GLY A 48 -6.24 10.55 6.12
N VAL A 49 -5.94 9.28 6.48
CA VAL A 49 -4.59 8.72 6.37
C VAL A 49 -4.14 8.65 4.92
N VAL A 50 -5.00 8.20 3.99
CA VAL A 50 -4.69 8.22 2.55
C VAL A 50 -4.45 9.65 2.05
N GLY A 51 -5.26 10.61 2.50
CA GLY A 51 -5.12 12.01 2.14
C GLY A 51 -3.80 12.62 2.64
N ALA A 52 -3.32 12.21 3.82
CA ALA A 52 -2.02 12.66 4.34
C ALA A 52 -0.86 12.26 3.43
N GLU A 53 -0.79 10.98 3.02
CA GLU A 53 0.24 10.51 2.08
C GLU A 53 0.12 11.22 0.72
N TYR A 54 -1.10 11.52 0.28
CA TYR A 54 -1.30 12.26 -0.97
C TYR A 54 -0.71 13.67 -0.88
N HIS A 55 -0.81 14.34 0.27
CA HIS A 55 -0.16 15.63 0.48
C HIS A 55 1.38 15.51 0.54
N GLU A 56 1.93 14.41 1.06
CA GLU A 56 3.37 14.14 0.99
C GLU A 56 3.83 13.93 -0.47
N LEU A 57 3.02 13.24 -1.28
CA LEU A 57 3.27 13.10 -2.72
C LEU A 57 3.22 14.45 -3.46
N GLU A 58 2.24 15.31 -3.15
CA GLU A 58 2.18 16.68 -3.71
C GLU A 58 3.45 17.45 -3.36
N HIS A 59 3.88 17.40 -2.09
CA HIS A 59 5.10 18.05 -1.65
C HIS A 59 6.34 17.52 -2.37
N ALA A 60 6.48 16.19 -2.49
CA ALA A 60 7.60 15.57 -3.19
C ALA A 60 7.63 15.95 -4.68
N ALA A 61 6.46 16.05 -5.31
CA ALA A 61 6.32 16.46 -6.71
C ALA A 61 6.73 17.92 -6.95
N GLU A 62 6.46 18.80 -5.98
CA GLU A 62 6.78 20.22 -6.09
C GLU A 62 8.24 20.54 -5.73
N TYR A 63 8.82 19.81 -4.77
CA TYR A 63 10.05 20.25 -4.11
C TYR A 63 11.16 19.21 -3.99
N GLU A 64 10.91 17.93 -4.31
CA GLU A 64 11.87 16.86 -4.10
C GLU A 64 12.35 16.19 -5.40
N THR A 65 12.96 15.01 -5.26
CA THR A 65 13.59 14.26 -6.36
C THR A 65 12.62 13.27 -7.01
N PRO A 66 12.85 12.84 -8.26
CA PRO A 66 12.05 11.80 -8.90
C PRO A 66 11.95 10.49 -8.10
N GLU A 67 13.01 10.13 -7.38
CA GLU A 67 13.04 8.96 -6.51
C GLU A 67 12.05 9.12 -5.35
N ARG A 68 12.00 10.32 -4.74
CA ARG A 68 11.06 10.62 -3.66
C ARG A 68 9.62 10.64 -4.14
N ILE A 69 9.34 11.18 -5.32
CA ILE A 69 8.00 11.12 -5.93
C ILE A 69 7.54 9.67 -6.06
N ARG A 70 8.42 8.75 -6.48
CA ARG A 70 8.09 7.32 -6.59
C ARG A 70 7.86 6.68 -5.22
N ASP A 71 8.64 7.06 -4.22
CA ASP A 71 8.44 6.59 -2.86
C ASP A 71 7.07 7.01 -2.32
N GLU A 72 6.72 8.29 -2.42
CA GLU A 72 5.45 8.81 -1.91
C GLU A 72 4.25 8.26 -2.69
N ALA A 73 4.39 8.07 -4.00
CA ALA A 73 3.36 7.41 -4.80
C ALA A 73 3.10 5.97 -4.33
N LEU A 74 4.15 5.26 -3.91
CA LEU A 74 4.03 3.93 -3.33
C LEU A 74 3.37 3.97 -1.95
N ASP A 75 3.64 4.98 -1.13
CA ASP A 75 2.98 5.16 0.18
C ASP A 75 1.48 5.40 0.04
N VAL A 76 1.07 6.29 -0.87
CA VAL A 76 -0.35 6.50 -1.23
C VAL A 76 -1.00 5.20 -1.68
N ALA A 77 -0.36 4.47 -2.58
CA ALA A 77 -0.89 3.19 -3.07
C ALA A 77 -1.05 2.18 -1.94
N VAL A 78 -0.08 2.08 -1.03
CA VAL A 78 -0.16 1.17 0.13
C VAL A 78 -1.27 1.59 1.09
N MET A 79 -1.44 2.87 1.42
CA MET A 79 -2.54 3.29 2.29
C MET A 79 -3.91 3.02 1.67
N ALA A 80 -4.06 3.26 0.36
CA ALA A 80 -5.27 2.89 -0.36
C ALA A 80 -5.52 1.37 -0.35
N LEU A 81 -4.47 0.55 -0.48
CA LEU A 81 -4.57 -0.89 -0.37
C LEU A 81 -4.95 -1.34 1.05
N ARG A 82 -4.42 -0.72 2.11
CA ARG A 82 -4.82 -1.01 3.50
C ARG A 82 -6.29 -0.70 3.74
N LEU A 83 -6.79 0.40 3.18
CA LEU A 83 -8.21 0.74 3.17
C LEU A 83 -9.03 -0.32 2.43
N TRP A 84 -8.61 -0.71 1.22
CA TRP A 84 -9.25 -1.76 0.41
C TRP A 84 -9.31 -3.11 1.14
N LEU A 85 -8.22 -3.48 1.83
CA LEU A 85 -8.11 -4.71 2.62
C LEU A 85 -8.92 -4.68 3.92
N GLY A 86 -9.54 -3.55 4.26
CA GLY A 86 -10.39 -3.44 5.45
C GLY A 86 -9.59 -3.31 6.75
N GLU A 87 -8.34 -2.83 6.72
CA GLU A 87 -7.51 -2.68 7.93
C GLU A 87 -7.99 -1.54 8.87
N HIS A 88 -9.14 -0.93 8.58
CA HIS A 88 -9.72 0.16 9.35
C HIS A 88 -10.86 -0.34 10.24
N GLY A 89 -10.96 0.19 11.47
CA GLY A 89 -11.98 -0.21 12.45
C GLY A 89 -11.48 -1.19 13.52
N ARG A 90 -12.29 -1.38 14.57
CA ARG A 90 -12.01 -2.28 15.71
C ARG A 90 -11.73 -3.74 15.33
N ALA A 91 -12.01 -4.15 14.08
CA ALA A 91 -11.71 -5.45 13.52
C ALA A 91 -10.29 -5.59 12.93
N GLY A 92 -9.46 -4.53 12.98
CA GLY A 92 -8.04 -4.58 12.60
C GLY A 92 -7.19 -5.58 13.41
N TRP A 93 -7.77 -6.23 14.41
CA TRP A 93 -7.21 -7.30 15.23
C TRP A 93 -7.72 -8.72 14.92
N GLN A 94 -8.45 -8.97 13.82
CA GLN A 94 -8.81 -10.34 13.41
C GLN A 94 -7.82 -10.96 12.41
N TYR A 95 -6.52 -10.82 12.67
CA TYR A 95 -5.48 -11.70 12.12
C TYR A 95 -4.84 -12.60 13.19
N GLU A 96 -5.54 -12.86 14.30
CA GLU A 96 -5.42 -14.15 15.00
C GLU A 96 -6.37 -15.16 14.33
N THR A 97 -5.97 -15.78 13.22
CA THR A 97 -6.48 -17.10 12.73
C THR A 97 -5.65 -17.60 11.55
N PHE A 98 -4.32 -17.50 11.62
CA PHE A 98 -3.45 -18.46 10.94
C PHE A 98 -2.55 -19.09 12.00
N GLY A 99 -3.17 -19.99 12.77
CA GLY A 99 -2.56 -20.67 13.91
C GLY A 99 -3.60 -21.52 14.65
N GLY A 100 -4.19 -22.51 13.97
CA GLY A 100 -5.11 -23.45 14.59
C GLY A 100 -5.40 -24.61 13.66
N HIS A 101 -4.86 -25.79 13.99
CA HIS A 101 -5.12 -27.06 13.32
C HIS A 101 -6.61 -27.41 13.31
N ALA A 102 -7.13 -27.80 12.14
CA ALA A 102 -7.80 -29.08 11.87
C ALA A 102 -8.17 -29.16 10.38
#